data_AF-A0A970PSA5-F1
#
_entry.id   AF-A0A970PSA5-F1
#
_cell.length_a   1.000
_cell.length_b   1.000
_cell.length_c   1.000
_cell.angle_alpha   90.00
_cell.angle_beta   90.00
_cell.angle_gamma   90.00
#
_symmetry.space_group_name_H-M   'P 1'
#
loop_
_entity.id
_entity.type
_entity.pdbx_description
1 polymer ?
#
loop_
_entity_poly.entity_id
_entity_poly.type
_entity_poly.pdbx_seq_one_letter_code
_entity_poly.pdbx_strand_id
1 'polypeptide(L)'
;MKAIVGKGRTELPYLNNLPMALTVCAINLPLAFIFQYGRELTVYDFVVDAAICGVLTAFTSLAYTRWAAGSHRACGTLPAQVPVNAFIQRLPRSYFLLAVLTGLVGAALMVLVTWALLNFYPETSYTFSRFLVWKIGYSILLAAKVIEFGIFRYVQPDLARPSDPPQTGQQTVINPLPRREMFSRLYASVTTDFGMNMLLGLILGGTIIQGDLVVLMGVAQSGVVITGLVLGIIVSLLMVRPTLSSVRQLALAGSLPPAGKPNRFLSALPANPWGLTGVLVLPVMVLSSLIFWAVMWFFGFETLNFFQFFIIRTTYTKLLSRLVEALAVHRYRQLSLPETGPLKLEVEPDV
;
A
#
# COMPACT_ATOMS: atom_id res chain seq x y z
N MET A 1 20.42 -1.37 37.60
CA MET A 1 19.88 -0.20 36.89
C MET A 1 18.93 -0.74 35.80
N LYS A 2 17.61 -0.71 36.06
CA LYS A 2 16.59 -1.36 35.21
C LYS A 2 16.33 -0.50 33.98
N ALA A 3 16.76 -0.94 32.80
CA ALA A 3 16.40 -0.32 31.54
C ALA A 3 14.92 -0.60 31.23
N ILE A 4 14.16 0.47 31.10
CA ILE A 4 12.75 0.49 30.72
C ILE A 4 12.67 0.10 29.24
N VAL A 5 12.36 -1.17 28.97
CA VAL A 5 12.08 -1.66 27.62
C VAL A 5 10.67 -1.21 27.24
N GLY A 6 10.59 -0.18 26.41
CA GLY A 6 9.34 0.26 25.79
C GLY A 6 8.73 -0.88 24.97
N LYS A 7 7.57 -1.37 25.40
CA LYS A 7 6.70 -2.26 24.62
C LYS A 7 6.20 -1.53 23.37
N GLY A 8 6.91 -1.71 22.26
CA GLY A 8 6.47 -1.34 20.92
C GLY A 8 6.17 -2.59 20.08
N ARG A 9 4.89 -2.75 19.72
CA ARG A 9 4.30 -3.45 18.56
C ARG A 9 4.83 -4.86 18.18
N THR A 10 3.94 -5.85 18.27
CA THR A 10 4.06 -7.23 17.77
C THR A 10 3.46 -7.41 16.37
N GLU A 11 4.01 -6.72 15.39
CA GLU A 11 3.89 -7.01 13.95
C GLU A 11 5.22 -6.57 13.33
N LEU A 12 5.84 -7.39 12.49
CA LEU A 12 7.24 -7.25 12.05
C LEU A 12 7.66 -5.83 11.57
N PRO A 13 8.62 -5.19 12.26
CA PRO A 13 9.79 -4.59 11.61
C PRO A 13 10.82 -5.72 11.43
N TYR A 14 12.10 -5.59 11.12
CA TYR A 14 12.72 -5.23 9.85
C TYR A 14 12.04 -4.07 9.19
N LEU A 15 12.32 -2.92 9.82
CA LEU A 15 12.32 -1.63 9.18
C LEU A 15 10.91 -1.10 8.93
N ASN A 16 10.60 0.04 9.56
CA ASN A 16 9.45 0.81 9.12
C ASN A 16 9.75 1.21 7.67
N ASN A 17 9.15 0.50 6.70
CA ASN A 17 9.44 0.71 5.27
C ASN A 17 9.12 2.14 4.85
N LEU A 18 8.22 2.82 5.58
CA LEU A 18 7.82 4.18 5.30
C LEU A 18 8.98 5.20 5.47
N PRO A 19 9.64 5.36 6.63
CA PRO A 19 10.76 6.29 6.76
C PRO A 19 11.92 5.98 5.80
N MET A 20 12.16 4.72 5.45
CA MET A 20 13.15 4.39 4.43
C MET A 20 12.71 4.76 3.03
N ALA A 21 11.48 4.45 2.64
CA ALA A 21 10.93 4.88 1.37
C ALA A 21 10.96 6.41 1.27
N LEU A 22 10.60 7.12 2.34
CA LEU A 22 10.72 8.58 2.43
C LEU A 22 12.17 9.07 2.30
N THR A 23 13.15 8.36 2.88
CA THR A 23 14.58 8.68 2.73
C THR A 23 15.02 8.50 1.27
N VAL A 24 14.61 7.40 0.63
CA VAL A 24 14.88 7.17 -0.80
C VAL A 24 14.24 8.27 -1.66
N CYS A 25 13.01 8.69 -1.34
CA CYS A 25 12.36 9.82 -2.01
C CYS A 25 13.13 11.11 -1.79
N ALA A 26 13.57 11.39 -0.57
CA ALA A 26 14.35 12.59 -0.24
C ALA A 26 15.69 12.64 -0.97
N ILE A 27 16.28 11.50 -1.32
CA ILE A 27 17.49 11.41 -2.16
C ILE A 27 17.15 11.62 -3.64
N ASN A 28 16.05 11.06 -4.12
CA ASN A 28 15.65 11.14 -5.53
C ASN A 28 15.08 12.52 -5.92
N LEU A 29 14.35 13.18 -5.02
CA LEU A 29 13.65 14.43 -5.29
C LEU A 29 14.58 15.58 -5.72
N PRO A 30 15.73 15.84 -5.06
CA PRO A 30 16.68 16.85 -5.51
C PRO A 30 17.11 16.69 -6.97
N LEU A 31 17.24 15.45 -7.45
CA LEU A 31 17.60 15.19 -8.86
C LEU A 31 16.49 15.65 -9.82
N ALA A 32 15.22 15.51 -9.43
CA ALA A 32 14.13 16.08 -10.22
C ALA A 32 14.22 17.61 -10.29
N PHE A 33 14.51 18.28 -9.17
CA PHE A 33 14.66 19.73 -9.18
C PHE A 33 15.86 20.19 -10.01
N ILE A 34 17.01 19.53 -9.86
CA ILE A 34 18.24 19.89 -10.60
C ILE A 34 18.07 19.65 -12.11
N PHE A 35 17.50 18.51 -12.49
CA PHE A 35 17.47 18.09 -13.89
C PHE A 35 16.17 18.40 -14.62
N GLN A 36 15.08 18.78 -13.96
CA GLN A 36 13.77 18.89 -14.63
C GLN A 36 13.00 20.17 -14.28
N TYR A 37 13.45 20.96 -13.31
CA TYR A 37 12.77 22.21 -12.97
C TYR A 37 13.01 23.30 -14.04
N GLY A 38 11.95 24.04 -14.39
CA GLY A 38 12.04 25.20 -15.28
C GLY A 38 12.21 24.89 -16.78
N ARG A 39 12.13 23.62 -17.18
CA ARG A 39 12.16 23.19 -18.59
C ARG A 39 10.82 22.62 -19.04
N GLU A 40 10.62 22.59 -20.35
CA GLU A 40 9.54 21.80 -20.96
C GLU A 40 9.90 20.31 -20.85
N LEU A 41 8.97 19.51 -20.32
CA LEU A 41 9.18 18.08 -20.11
C LEU A 41 8.58 17.29 -21.26
N THR A 42 9.28 16.22 -21.61
CA THR A 42 8.85 15.26 -22.63
C THR A 42 8.71 13.87 -22.01
N VAL A 43 8.07 12.95 -22.74
CA VAL A 43 8.01 11.53 -22.37
C VAL A 43 9.41 10.96 -22.12
N TYR A 44 10.41 11.40 -22.90
CA TYR A 44 11.79 10.96 -22.75
C TYR A 44 12.36 11.33 -21.37
N ASP A 45 12.08 12.53 -20.86
CA ASP A 45 12.54 12.98 -19.54
C ASP A 45 11.98 12.11 -18.42
N PHE A 46 10.70 11.71 -18.51
CA PHE A 46 10.07 10.81 -17.55
C PHE A 46 10.72 9.42 -17.56
N VAL A 47 10.99 8.87 -18.75
CA VAL A 47 11.58 7.55 -18.90
C VAL A 47 13.03 7.52 -18.40
N VAL A 48 13.83 8.54 -18.72
CA VAL A 48 15.21 8.68 -18.25
C VAL A 48 15.25 8.83 -16.72
N ASP A 49 14.40 9.69 -16.16
CA ASP A 49 14.33 9.87 -14.71
C ASP A 49 13.88 8.59 -13.99
N ALA A 50 12.94 7.85 -14.57
CA ALA A 50 12.50 6.56 -14.06
C ALA A 50 13.64 5.52 -14.05
N ALA A 51 14.49 5.51 -15.09
CA ALA A 51 15.67 4.65 -15.14
C ALA A 51 16.68 5.01 -14.03
N ILE A 52 17.01 6.30 -13.91
CA ILE A 52 17.93 6.81 -12.88
C ILE A 52 17.39 6.49 -11.48
N CYS A 53 16.10 6.72 -11.25
CA CYS A 53 15.46 6.40 -9.99
C CYS A 53 15.51 4.89 -9.70
N GLY A 54 15.33 4.04 -10.72
CA GLY A 54 15.46 2.60 -10.62
C GLY A 54 16.81 2.17 -10.04
N VAL A 55 17.90 2.69 -10.60
CA VAL A 55 19.26 2.43 -10.14
C VAL A 55 19.46 2.98 -8.73
N LEU A 56 19.20 4.27 -8.50
CA LEU A 56 19.47 4.91 -7.20
C LEU A 56 18.68 4.29 -6.06
N THR A 57 17.42 3.95 -6.31
CA THR A 57 16.55 3.27 -5.33
C THR A 57 17.13 1.90 -4.96
N ALA A 58 17.68 1.15 -5.93
CA ALA A 58 18.33 -0.12 -5.65
C ALA A 58 19.56 0.04 -4.73
N PHE A 59 20.46 0.96 -5.06
CA PHE A 59 21.67 1.20 -4.27
C PHE A 59 21.36 1.66 -2.84
N THR A 60 20.48 2.64 -2.70
CA THR A 60 20.11 3.23 -1.41
C THR A 60 19.33 2.25 -0.53
N SER A 61 18.30 1.59 -1.07
CA SER A 61 17.49 0.63 -0.34
C SER A 61 18.30 -0.60 0.10
N LEU A 62 19.18 -1.12 -0.77
CA LEU A 62 20.01 -2.27 -0.43
C LEU A 62 21.13 -1.94 0.55
N ALA A 63 21.68 -0.72 0.51
CA ALA A 63 22.66 -0.27 1.50
C ALA A 63 22.02 -0.19 2.88
N TYR A 64 20.84 0.42 2.93
CA TYR A 64 20.09 0.58 4.17
C TYR A 64 19.69 -0.77 4.76
N THR A 65 19.08 -1.65 3.96
CA THR A 65 18.65 -2.98 4.42
C THR A 65 19.84 -3.83 4.88
N ARG A 66 20.99 -3.73 4.21
CA ARG A 66 22.23 -4.40 4.65
C ARG A 66 22.67 -3.90 6.02
N TRP A 67 22.73 -2.58 6.22
CA TRP A 67 23.17 -1.98 7.47
C TRP A 67 22.26 -2.39 8.63
N ALA A 68 20.95 -2.33 8.41
CA ALA A 68 19.97 -2.72 9.40
C ALA A 68 20.02 -4.21 9.72
N ALA A 69 19.97 -5.08 8.71
CA ALA A 69 20.04 -6.53 8.91
C ALA A 69 21.36 -6.96 9.56
N GLY A 70 22.48 -6.32 9.19
CA GLY A 70 23.78 -6.55 9.80
C GLY A 70 23.81 -6.15 11.28
N SER A 71 23.29 -4.98 11.62
CA SER A 71 23.18 -4.51 13.01
C SER A 71 22.31 -5.45 13.85
N HIS A 72 21.15 -5.87 13.32
CA HIS A 72 20.27 -6.80 14.02
C HIS A 72 20.87 -8.19 14.22
N ARG A 73 21.62 -8.67 13.22
CA ARG A 73 22.34 -9.95 13.28
C ARG A 73 23.42 -9.94 14.35
N ALA A 74 24.23 -8.88 14.39
CA ALA A 74 25.29 -8.70 15.37
C ALA A 74 24.74 -8.66 16.81
N CYS A 75 23.51 -8.20 17.00
CA CYS A 75 22.82 -8.18 18.29
C CYS A 75 22.03 -9.46 18.62
N GLY A 76 21.99 -10.47 17.74
CA GLY A 76 21.22 -11.70 17.98
C GLY A 76 19.68 -11.50 17.90
N THR A 77 19.24 -10.41 17.27
CA THR A 77 17.83 -9.98 17.23
C THR A 77 17.12 -10.33 15.92
N LEU A 78 17.78 -11.01 14.98
CA LEU A 78 17.07 -11.58 13.82
C LEU A 78 16.15 -12.72 14.26
N PRO A 79 15.19 -13.13 13.43
CA PRO A 79 14.27 -14.19 13.79
C PRO A 79 15.00 -15.51 13.85
N ALA A 80 14.63 -16.34 14.81
CA ALA A 80 15.14 -17.70 14.88
C ALA A 80 14.68 -18.55 13.68
N GLN A 81 13.50 -18.24 13.13
CA GLN A 81 12.93 -18.93 11.97
C GLN A 81 12.75 -17.96 10.80
N VAL A 82 13.47 -18.21 9.71
CA VAL A 82 13.38 -17.44 8.46
C VAL A 82 12.94 -18.38 7.34
N PRO A 83 11.96 -17.99 6.49
CA PRO A 83 11.60 -18.78 5.33
C PRO A 83 12.79 -18.92 4.38
N VAL A 84 13.22 -20.15 4.18
CA VAL A 84 14.33 -20.48 3.29
C VAL A 84 13.84 -20.48 1.85
N ASN A 85 14.56 -19.79 0.97
CA ASN A 85 14.24 -19.78 -0.45
C ASN A 85 15.52 -19.94 -1.30
N ALA A 86 15.63 -21.05 -2.03
CA ALA A 86 16.79 -21.38 -2.84
C ALA A 86 17.09 -20.35 -3.94
N PHE A 87 16.05 -19.74 -4.53
CA PHE A 87 16.23 -18.70 -5.54
C PHE A 87 16.89 -17.44 -4.95
N ILE A 88 16.42 -17.00 -3.78
CA ILE A 88 16.98 -15.81 -3.12
C ILE A 88 18.41 -16.06 -2.63
N GLN A 89 18.74 -17.28 -2.20
CA GLN A 89 20.11 -17.64 -1.81
C GLN A 89 21.10 -17.65 -2.98
N ARG A 90 20.63 -17.88 -4.21
CA ARG A 90 21.48 -17.79 -5.41
C ARG A 90 21.86 -16.35 -5.79
N LEU A 91 21.17 -15.34 -5.24
CA LEU A 91 21.51 -13.95 -5.50
C LEU A 91 22.87 -13.58 -4.90
N PRO A 92 23.61 -12.61 -5.47
CA PRO A 92 24.94 -12.25 -5.00
C PRO A 92 24.97 -11.90 -3.50
N ARG A 93 26.02 -12.35 -2.81
CA ARG A 93 26.28 -12.02 -1.40
C ARG A 93 26.89 -10.62 -1.24
N SER A 94 27.65 -10.18 -2.23
CA SER A 94 28.26 -8.85 -2.24
C SER A 94 27.18 -7.79 -2.49
N TYR A 95 27.16 -6.75 -1.66
CA TYR A 95 26.27 -5.60 -1.81
C TYR A 95 26.33 -5.01 -3.23
N PHE A 96 27.53 -4.78 -3.75
CA PHE A 96 27.70 -4.08 -5.02
C PHE A 96 27.08 -4.85 -6.19
N LEU A 97 27.40 -6.14 -6.35
CA LEU A 97 26.79 -6.94 -7.43
C LEU A 97 25.27 -7.07 -7.28
N LEU A 98 24.77 -7.23 -6.05
CA LEU A 98 23.33 -7.29 -5.80
C LEU A 98 22.65 -5.96 -6.17
N ALA A 99 23.26 -4.83 -5.83
CA ALA A 99 22.76 -3.49 -6.14
C ALA A 99 22.78 -3.21 -7.65
N VAL A 100 23.83 -3.61 -8.36
CA VAL A 100 23.90 -3.48 -9.82
C VAL A 100 22.82 -4.32 -10.50
N LEU A 101 22.70 -5.62 -10.16
CA LEU A 101 21.68 -6.48 -10.76
C LEU A 101 20.26 -5.98 -10.47
N THR A 102 19.98 -5.64 -9.21
CA THR A 102 18.67 -5.11 -8.81
C THR A 102 18.41 -3.75 -9.45
N GLY A 103 19.43 -2.92 -9.60
CA GLY A 103 19.35 -1.61 -10.24
C GLY A 103 19.08 -1.70 -11.73
N LEU A 104 19.70 -2.65 -12.45
CA LEU A 104 19.43 -2.89 -13.87
C LEU A 104 18.00 -3.38 -14.10
N VAL A 105 17.56 -4.37 -13.32
CA VAL A 105 16.17 -4.88 -13.39
C VAL A 105 15.18 -3.79 -12.98
N GLY A 106 15.49 -3.05 -11.92
CA GLY A 106 14.70 -1.91 -11.46
C GLY A 106 14.58 -0.83 -12.53
N ALA A 107 15.69 -0.38 -13.12
CA ALA A 107 15.68 0.62 -14.19
C ALA A 107 14.86 0.17 -15.39
N ALA A 108 15.06 -1.07 -15.87
CA ALA A 108 14.29 -1.60 -16.99
C ALA A 108 12.79 -1.69 -16.68
N LEU A 109 12.42 -2.14 -15.48
CA LEU A 109 11.03 -2.20 -15.04
C LEU A 109 10.41 -0.81 -14.95
N MET A 110 11.13 0.16 -14.38
CA MET A 110 10.65 1.53 -14.23
C MET A 110 10.47 2.23 -15.57
N VAL A 111 11.40 2.02 -16.51
CA VAL A 111 11.26 2.49 -17.91
C VAL A 111 10.00 1.91 -18.54
N LEU A 112 9.82 0.58 -18.46
CA LEU A 112 8.66 -0.09 -19.05
C LEU A 112 7.34 0.37 -18.44
N VAL A 113 7.27 0.46 -17.11
CA VAL A 113 6.06 0.87 -16.39
C VAL A 113 5.74 2.33 -16.68
N THR A 114 6.71 3.23 -16.59
CA THR A 114 6.50 4.66 -16.89
C THR A 114 6.08 4.86 -18.34
N TRP A 115 6.76 4.21 -19.28
CA TRP A 115 6.38 4.28 -20.69
C TRP A 115 4.97 3.73 -20.93
N ALA A 116 4.63 2.57 -20.37
CA ALA A 116 3.30 1.99 -20.50
C ALA A 116 2.22 2.90 -19.90
N LEU A 117 2.48 3.50 -18.73
CA LEU A 117 1.52 4.39 -18.07
C LEU A 117 1.33 5.71 -18.82
N LEU A 118 2.39 6.31 -19.38
CA LEU A 118 2.27 7.53 -20.17
C LEU A 118 1.54 7.30 -21.51
N ASN A 119 1.73 6.14 -22.13
CA ASN A 119 0.94 5.77 -23.31
C ASN A 119 -0.52 5.44 -22.96
N PHE A 120 -0.72 4.84 -21.78
CA PHE A 120 -2.05 4.47 -21.32
C PHE A 120 -2.83 5.67 -20.76
N TYR A 121 -2.18 6.69 -20.20
CA TYR A 121 -2.75 7.97 -19.77
C TYR A 121 -2.05 9.12 -20.50
N PRO A 122 -2.38 9.37 -21.78
CA PRO A 122 -1.77 10.47 -22.52
C PRO A 122 -2.14 11.80 -21.87
N GLU A 123 -1.14 12.48 -21.29
CA GLU A 123 -1.34 13.80 -20.69
C GLU A 123 -1.42 14.88 -21.78
N THR A 124 -2.29 15.87 -21.56
CA THR A 124 -2.39 17.05 -22.42
C THR A 124 -1.20 18.00 -22.26
N SER A 125 -0.52 17.95 -21.10
CA SER A 125 0.69 18.74 -20.82
C SER A 125 1.55 18.10 -19.73
N TYR A 126 2.85 17.95 -20.00
CA TYR A 126 3.83 17.44 -19.04
C TYR A 126 4.39 18.59 -18.20
N THR A 127 3.74 18.87 -17.08
CA THR A 127 4.19 19.92 -16.15
C THR A 127 5.12 19.34 -15.07
N PHE A 128 6.01 20.18 -14.53
CA PHE A 128 6.90 19.77 -13.45
C PHE A 128 6.15 19.23 -12.22
N SER A 129 5.00 19.82 -11.88
CA SER A 129 4.17 19.37 -10.76
C SER A 129 3.62 17.95 -10.97
N ARG A 130 3.15 17.63 -12.19
CA ARG A 130 2.68 16.28 -12.55
C ARG A 130 3.83 15.27 -12.51
N PHE A 131 4.96 15.65 -13.08
CA PHE A 131 6.20 14.87 -13.01
C PHE A 131 6.63 14.57 -11.56
N LEU A 132 6.50 15.54 -10.65
CA LEU A 132 6.84 15.35 -9.24
C LEU A 132 5.95 14.30 -8.57
N VAL A 133 4.64 14.34 -8.86
CA VAL A 133 3.68 13.34 -8.34
C VAL A 133 4.02 11.94 -8.87
N TRP A 134 4.31 11.83 -10.16
CA TRP A 134 4.80 10.58 -10.77
C TRP A 134 6.04 10.06 -10.05
N LYS A 135 7.04 10.93 -9.87
CA LYS A 135 8.30 10.60 -9.21
C LYS A 135 8.12 10.12 -7.79
N ILE A 136 7.32 10.83 -6.99
CA ILE A 136 7.03 10.42 -5.62
C ILE A 136 6.33 9.06 -5.62
N GLY A 137 5.31 8.88 -6.47
CA GLY A 137 4.54 7.65 -6.53
C GLY A 137 5.41 6.43 -6.85
N TYR A 138 6.14 6.49 -7.95
CA TYR A 138 6.92 5.34 -8.40
C TYR A 138 8.16 5.08 -7.52
N SER A 139 8.77 6.13 -6.93
CA SER A 139 9.95 5.97 -6.06
C SER A 139 9.60 5.34 -4.72
N ILE A 140 8.46 5.71 -4.12
CA ILE A 140 7.95 5.06 -2.89
C ILE A 140 7.65 3.59 -3.16
N LEU A 141 6.92 3.30 -4.25
CA LEU A 141 6.51 1.93 -4.58
C LEU A 141 7.71 1.04 -4.86
N LEU A 142 8.67 1.52 -5.65
CA LEU A 142 9.89 0.79 -5.94
C LEU A 142 10.72 0.59 -4.66
N ALA A 143 10.91 1.64 -3.85
CA ALA A 143 11.67 1.56 -2.61
C ALA A 143 11.07 0.52 -1.67
N ALA A 144 9.76 0.55 -1.44
CA ALA A 144 9.07 -0.43 -0.60
C ALA A 144 9.34 -1.87 -1.06
N LYS A 145 9.32 -2.13 -2.38
CA LYS A 145 9.59 -3.47 -2.93
C LYS A 145 11.05 -3.87 -2.85
N VAL A 146 11.98 -2.99 -3.20
CA VAL A 146 13.42 -3.29 -3.07
C VAL A 146 13.79 -3.52 -1.61
N ILE A 147 13.20 -2.79 -0.66
CA ILE A 147 13.43 -2.99 0.77
C ILE A 147 12.92 -4.37 1.23
N GLU A 148 11.70 -4.75 0.87
CA GLU A 148 11.15 -6.08 1.17
C GLU A 148 12.05 -7.21 0.64
N PHE A 149 12.49 -7.09 -0.62
CA PHE A 149 13.42 -8.06 -1.23
C PHE A 149 14.80 -8.04 -0.56
N GLY A 150 15.33 -6.85 -0.24
CA GLY A 150 16.61 -6.67 0.41
C GLY A 150 16.64 -7.29 1.81
N ILE A 151 15.61 -7.03 2.63
CA ILE A 151 15.43 -7.68 3.92
C ILE A 151 15.44 -9.19 3.73
N PHE A 152 14.57 -9.71 2.85
CA PHE A 152 14.43 -11.15 2.64
C PHE A 152 15.74 -11.80 2.16
N ARG A 153 16.54 -11.10 1.34
CA ARG A 153 17.86 -11.56 0.92
C ARG A 153 18.85 -11.56 2.07
N TYR A 154 18.93 -10.49 2.85
CA TYR A 154 19.95 -10.31 3.88
C TYR A 154 19.72 -11.17 5.12
N VAL A 155 18.49 -11.59 5.41
CA VAL A 155 18.17 -12.49 6.53
C VAL A 155 18.38 -13.99 6.21
N GLN A 156 18.65 -14.35 4.95
CA GLN A 156 18.88 -15.75 4.58
C GLN A 156 20.09 -16.36 5.33
N PRO A 157 20.02 -17.66 5.66
CA PRO A 157 21.06 -18.35 6.43
C PRO A 157 22.41 -18.44 5.70
N ASP A 158 22.43 -18.38 4.36
CA ASP A 158 23.68 -18.42 3.58
C ASP A 158 24.60 -17.21 3.78
N LEU A 159 24.07 -16.15 4.41
CA LEU A 159 24.81 -14.93 4.78
C LEU A 159 25.22 -14.92 6.26
N ALA A 160 24.86 -15.93 7.04
CA ALA A 160 25.30 -16.05 8.43
C ALA A 160 26.79 -16.41 8.47
N ARG A 161 27.51 -15.81 9.43
CA ARG A 161 28.91 -16.11 9.72
C ARG A 161 29.00 -16.99 10.96
N PRO A 162 30.04 -17.82 11.09
CA PRO A 162 30.26 -18.64 12.28
C PRO A 162 30.38 -17.82 13.58
N SER A 163 30.77 -16.55 13.48
CA SER A 163 30.93 -15.62 14.59
C SER A 163 29.63 -14.94 15.04
N ASP A 164 28.53 -15.10 14.31
CA ASP A 164 27.28 -14.41 14.62
C ASP A 164 26.61 -15.05 15.85
N PRO A 165 26.01 -14.27 16.76
CA PRO A 165 25.34 -14.81 17.93
C PRO A 165 24.09 -15.62 17.54
N PRO A 166 23.62 -16.54 18.42
CA PRO A 166 22.33 -17.20 18.23
C PRO A 166 21.20 -16.18 18.08
N GLN A 167 20.33 -16.39 17.10
CA GLN A 167 19.25 -15.46 16.77
C GLN A 167 17.99 -15.81 17.58
N THR A 168 17.44 -14.84 18.30
CA THR A 168 16.36 -15.04 19.29
C THR A 168 15.11 -14.20 19.02
N GLY A 169 15.07 -13.49 17.89
CA GLY A 169 13.94 -12.67 17.49
C GLY A 169 12.66 -13.50 17.35
N GLN A 170 11.56 -12.99 17.92
CA GLN A 170 10.23 -13.62 17.90
C GLN A 170 9.39 -13.23 16.67
N GLN A 171 9.97 -12.50 15.71
CA GLN A 171 9.26 -11.85 14.61
C GLN A 171 9.29 -12.73 13.33
N THR A 172 8.19 -12.88 12.58
CA THR A 172 8.14 -13.78 11.39
C THR A 172 8.45 -13.12 10.04
N VAL A 173 9.60 -13.35 9.42
CA VAL A 173 9.87 -12.77 8.08
C VAL A 173 8.86 -13.28 7.04
N ILE A 174 8.22 -12.38 6.30
CA ILE A 174 7.30 -12.74 5.21
C ILE A 174 8.10 -12.90 3.91
N ASN A 175 7.87 -13.99 3.18
CA ASN A 175 8.40 -14.15 1.83
C ASN A 175 7.69 -13.18 0.87
N PRO A 176 8.38 -12.20 0.26
CA PRO A 176 7.78 -11.16 -0.58
C PRO A 176 7.46 -11.65 -2.00
N LEU A 177 7.81 -12.90 -2.35
CA LEU A 177 7.56 -13.44 -3.68
C LEU A 177 6.05 -13.63 -3.92
N PRO A 178 5.56 -13.25 -5.11
CA PRO A 178 4.14 -13.38 -5.43
C PRO A 178 3.75 -14.85 -5.43
N ARG A 179 2.66 -15.18 -4.71
CA ARG A 179 2.06 -16.51 -4.72
C ARG A 179 1.02 -16.60 -5.84
N ARG A 180 0.84 -17.78 -6.44
CA ARG A 180 -0.21 -18.00 -7.47
C ARG A 180 -1.60 -17.59 -6.97
N GLU A 181 -1.90 -17.89 -5.71
CA GLU A 181 -3.15 -17.49 -5.06
C GLU A 181 -3.36 -15.98 -4.98
N MET A 182 -2.28 -15.20 -4.94
CA MET A 182 -2.39 -13.73 -4.95
C MET A 182 -3.00 -13.25 -6.26
N PHE A 183 -2.62 -13.85 -7.39
CA PHE A 183 -3.16 -13.48 -8.70
C PHE A 183 -4.63 -13.87 -8.85
N SER A 184 -5.04 -15.05 -8.36
CA SER A 184 -6.45 -15.44 -8.40
C SER A 184 -7.32 -14.55 -7.51
N ARG A 185 -6.84 -14.20 -6.30
CA ARG A 185 -7.53 -13.25 -5.41
C ARG A 185 -7.62 -11.86 -6.01
N LEU A 186 -6.56 -11.39 -6.67
CA LEU A 186 -6.56 -10.10 -7.38
C LEU A 186 -7.57 -10.08 -8.51
N TYR A 187 -7.61 -11.14 -9.33
CA TYR A 187 -8.56 -11.26 -10.43
C TYR A 187 -10.01 -11.30 -9.93
N ALA A 188 -10.29 -12.12 -8.91
CA ALA A 188 -11.62 -12.20 -8.30
C ALA A 188 -12.05 -10.84 -7.73
N SER A 189 -11.17 -10.18 -6.98
CA SER A 189 -11.43 -8.85 -6.41
C SER A 189 -11.74 -7.80 -7.47
N VAL A 190 -10.97 -7.78 -8.56
CA VAL A 190 -11.20 -6.89 -9.70
C VAL A 190 -12.55 -7.18 -10.37
N THR A 191 -12.86 -8.45 -10.60
CA THR A 191 -14.10 -8.85 -11.27
C THR A 191 -15.34 -8.53 -10.42
N THR A 192 -15.27 -8.75 -9.12
CA THR A 192 -16.36 -8.40 -8.19
C THR A 192 -16.56 -6.89 -8.11
N ASP A 193 -15.50 -6.10 -8.02
CA ASP A 193 -15.60 -4.62 -8.02
C ASP A 193 -16.21 -4.09 -9.32
N PHE A 194 -15.83 -4.69 -10.45
CA PHE A 194 -16.40 -4.38 -11.76
C PHE A 194 -17.92 -4.65 -11.80
N GLY A 195 -18.35 -5.87 -11.48
CA GLY A 195 -19.76 -6.24 -11.53
C GLY A 195 -20.62 -5.39 -10.60
N MET A 196 -20.15 -5.13 -9.38
CA MET A 196 -20.88 -4.31 -8.41
C MET A 196 -20.93 -2.83 -8.80
N ASN A 197 -19.90 -2.31 -9.46
CA ASN A 197 -19.96 -0.95 -10.00
C ASN A 197 -21.06 -0.79 -11.04
N MET A 198 -21.17 -1.73 -11.97
CA MET A 198 -22.20 -1.66 -13.01
C MET A 198 -23.60 -1.73 -12.39
N LEU A 199 -23.82 -2.67 -11.46
CA LEU A 199 -25.14 -2.84 -10.82
C LEU A 199 -25.57 -1.60 -10.03
N LEU A 200 -24.71 -1.08 -9.15
CA LEU A 200 -25.05 0.09 -8.33
C LEU A 200 -25.03 1.38 -9.14
N GLY A 201 -24.17 1.46 -10.16
CA GLY A 201 -24.20 2.52 -11.13
C GLY A 201 -25.53 2.59 -11.88
N LEU A 202 -26.11 1.45 -12.28
CA LEU A 202 -27.44 1.43 -12.91
C LEU A 202 -28.53 1.95 -11.97
N ILE A 203 -28.52 1.51 -10.70
CA ILE A 203 -29.52 1.91 -9.69
C ILE A 203 -29.43 3.41 -9.37
N LEU A 204 -28.22 3.95 -9.27
CA LEU A 204 -27.96 5.31 -8.80
C LEU A 204 -27.74 6.32 -9.95
N GLY A 205 -27.98 5.91 -11.20
CA GLY A 205 -27.82 6.77 -12.39
C GLY A 205 -26.38 7.03 -12.82
N GLY A 206 -25.40 6.29 -12.27
CA GLY A 206 -23.99 6.32 -12.67
C GLY A 206 -23.66 5.42 -13.87
N THR A 207 -24.58 4.58 -14.33
CA THR A 207 -24.45 3.74 -15.53
C THR A 207 -25.69 3.92 -16.39
N ILE A 208 -25.48 4.22 -17.66
CA ILE A 208 -26.53 4.40 -18.66
C ILE A 208 -26.34 3.32 -19.73
N ILE A 209 -27.42 2.62 -20.08
CA ILE A 209 -27.44 1.69 -21.21
C ILE A 209 -28.02 2.45 -22.40
N GLN A 210 -27.21 2.68 -23.42
CA GLN A 210 -27.61 3.39 -24.64
C GLN A 210 -27.43 2.46 -25.84
N GLY A 211 -28.51 1.77 -26.21
CA GLY A 211 -28.45 0.69 -27.21
C GLY A 211 -27.56 -0.44 -26.72
N ASP A 212 -26.54 -0.79 -27.50
CA ASP A 212 -25.57 -1.84 -27.19
C ASP A 212 -24.38 -1.35 -26.34
N LEU A 213 -24.37 -0.07 -25.94
CA LEU A 213 -23.28 0.55 -25.19
C LEU A 213 -23.64 0.72 -23.71
N VAL A 214 -22.72 0.32 -22.84
CA VAL A 214 -22.76 0.62 -21.40
C VAL A 214 -21.87 1.83 -21.13
N VAL A 215 -22.48 2.95 -20.79
CA VAL A 215 -21.79 4.21 -20.48
C VAL A 215 -21.71 4.38 -18.97
N LEU A 216 -20.49 4.46 -18.44
CA LEU A 216 -20.25 4.82 -17.04
C LEU A 216 -20.05 6.33 -16.94
N MET A 217 -20.95 7.02 -16.24
CA MET A 217 -20.89 8.49 -16.07
C MET A 217 -19.62 8.93 -15.35
N GLY A 218 -19.05 8.07 -14.51
CA GLY A 218 -17.82 8.34 -13.77
C GLY A 218 -16.54 8.45 -14.56
N VAL A 219 -16.62 8.12 -15.84
CA VAL A 219 -15.53 8.24 -16.78
C VAL A 219 -15.31 9.71 -17.19
N ALA A 220 -16.33 10.56 -17.04
CA ALA A 220 -16.25 12.00 -17.31
C ALA A 220 -16.06 12.80 -16.01
N GLN A 221 -15.33 13.92 -16.09
CA GLN A 221 -15.13 14.83 -14.96
C GLN A 221 -16.45 15.34 -14.36
N SER A 222 -17.48 15.55 -15.19
CA SER A 222 -18.81 15.98 -14.77
C SER A 222 -19.57 14.94 -13.93
N GLY A 223 -19.24 13.65 -14.08
CA GLY A 223 -19.88 12.54 -13.36
C GLY A 223 -19.14 12.09 -12.09
N VAL A 224 -18.07 12.79 -11.69
CA VAL A 224 -17.21 12.40 -10.56
C VAL A 224 -17.99 12.34 -9.23
N VAL A 225 -18.95 13.24 -9.01
CA VAL A 225 -19.76 13.25 -7.78
C VAL A 225 -20.58 11.97 -7.66
N ILE A 226 -21.34 11.62 -8.70
CA ILE A 226 -22.15 10.38 -8.74
C ILE A 226 -21.26 9.16 -8.50
N THR A 227 -20.06 9.19 -9.07
CA THR A 227 -19.08 8.12 -8.96
C THR A 227 -18.53 7.95 -7.56
N GLY A 228 -18.18 9.05 -6.89
CA GLY A 228 -17.73 9.01 -5.52
C GLY A 228 -18.84 8.56 -4.57
N LEU A 229 -20.11 8.89 -4.85
CA LEU A 229 -21.25 8.37 -4.10
C LEU A 229 -21.42 6.85 -4.29
N VAL A 230 -21.48 6.37 -5.54
CA VAL A 230 -21.61 4.94 -5.88
C VAL A 230 -20.45 4.14 -5.29
N LEU A 231 -19.22 4.60 -5.51
CA LEU A 231 -18.02 3.95 -5.01
C LEU A 231 -17.98 3.95 -3.49
N GLY A 232 -18.35 5.05 -2.84
CA GLY A 232 -18.32 5.13 -1.39
C GLY A 232 -19.29 4.14 -0.72
N ILE A 233 -20.46 3.92 -1.31
CA ILE A 233 -21.41 2.87 -0.88
C ILE A 233 -20.79 1.48 -1.08
N ILE A 234 -20.24 1.20 -2.28
CA ILE A 234 -19.60 -0.08 -2.61
C ILE A 234 -18.49 -0.40 -1.62
N VAL A 235 -17.54 0.54 -1.44
CA VAL A 235 -16.40 0.35 -0.55
C VAL A 235 -16.88 0.17 0.88
N SER A 236 -17.84 0.96 1.35
CA SER A 236 -18.33 0.84 2.73
C SER A 236 -18.98 -0.52 3.00
N LEU A 237 -19.84 -0.99 2.10
CA LEU A 237 -20.58 -2.25 2.31
C LEU A 237 -19.75 -3.50 2.03
N LEU A 238 -18.99 -3.50 0.94
CA LEU A 238 -18.30 -4.70 0.45
C LEU A 238 -16.85 -4.81 0.94
N MET A 239 -16.29 -3.73 1.47
CA MET A 239 -14.88 -3.68 1.83
C MET A 239 -14.70 -3.28 3.30
N VAL A 240 -15.25 -2.15 3.74
CA VAL A 240 -15.12 -1.67 5.12
C VAL A 240 -15.76 -2.66 6.08
N ARG A 241 -17.03 -3.02 5.89
CA ARG A 241 -17.73 -3.94 6.80
C ARG A 241 -17.01 -5.30 6.96
N PRO A 242 -16.66 -6.05 5.90
CA PRO A 242 -15.95 -7.32 6.05
C PRO A 242 -14.60 -7.15 6.76
N THR A 243 -13.84 -6.10 6.43
CA THR A 243 -12.57 -5.79 7.09
C THR A 243 -12.77 -5.57 8.59
N LEU A 244 -13.75 -4.75 8.98
CA LEU A 244 -14.10 -4.50 10.37
C LEU A 244 -14.50 -5.79 11.10
N SER A 245 -15.33 -6.63 10.48
CA SER A 245 -15.76 -7.91 11.07
C SER A 245 -14.60 -8.87 11.30
N SER A 246 -13.69 -8.99 10.34
CA SER A 246 -12.51 -9.87 10.44
C SER A 246 -11.55 -9.41 11.55
N VAL A 247 -11.27 -8.10 11.63
CA VAL A 247 -10.39 -7.54 12.66
C VAL A 247 -11.04 -7.65 14.05
N ARG A 248 -12.36 -7.48 14.15
CA ARG A 248 -13.09 -7.72 15.40
C ARG A 248 -12.97 -9.17 15.87
N GLN A 249 -13.10 -10.14 14.97
CA GLN A 249 -12.92 -11.56 15.31
C GLN A 249 -11.49 -11.84 15.81
N LEU A 250 -10.48 -11.27 15.15
CA LEU A 250 -9.08 -11.35 15.61
C LEU A 250 -8.89 -10.72 17.01
N ALA A 251 -9.55 -9.59 17.27
CA ALA A 251 -9.54 -8.94 18.58
C ALA A 251 -10.16 -9.82 19.67
N LEU A 252 -11.33 -10.39 19.40
CA LEU A 252 -12.05 -11.27 20.32
C LEU A 252 -11.30 -12.57 20.58
N ALA A 253 -10.56 -13.09 19.59
CA ALA A 253 -9.67 -14.24 19.74
C ALA A 253 -8.39 -13.93 20.54
N GLY A 254 -8.20 -12.69 21.02
CA GLY A 254 -7.02 -12.29 21.79
C GLY A 254 -5.73 -12.19 20.97
N SER A 255 -5.84 -12.23 19.63
CA SER A 255 -4.67 -12.21 18.73
C SER A 255 -4.13 -10.80 18.46
N LEU A 256 -4.88 -9.76 18.81
CA LEU A 256 -4.42 -8.37 18.72
C LEU A 256 -3.65 -7.96 19.98
N PRO A 257 -2.52 -7.23 19.84
CA PRO A 257 -1.81 -6.73 21.00
C PRO A 257 -2.66 -5.71 21.76
N PRO A 258 -2.59 -5.72 23.11
CA PRO A 258 -3.39 -4.81 23.92
C PRO A 258 -3.02 -3.35 23.64
N ALA A 259 -4.02 -2.46 23.71
CA ALA A 259 -3.76 -1.03 23.56
C ALA A 259 -2.88 -0.54 24.72
N GLY A 260 -1.84 0.23 24.40
CA GLY A 260 -0.94 0.77 25.42
C GLY A 260 -1.51 1.97 26.20
N LYS A 261 -2.47 2.70 25.60
CA LYS A 261 -3.14 3.86 26.20
C LYS A 261 -4.59 3.99 25.67
N PRO A 262 -5.55 4.43 26.49
CA PRO A 262 -6.89 4.77 26.01
C PRO A 262 -6.83 6.04 25.12
N ASN A 263 -7.58 6.04 24.02
CA ASN A 263 -7.77 7.23 23.17
C ASN A 263 -9.27 7.48 23.00
N ARG A 264 -9.73 8.63 23.52
CA ARG A 264 -11.15 9.03 23.57
C ARG A 264 -11.82 9.10 22.20
N PHE A 265 -11.10 9.55 21.17
CA PHE A 265 -11.66 9.67 19.82
C PHE A 265 -11.97 8.30 19.21
N LEU A 266 -11.08 7.34 19.41
CA LEU A 266 -11.28 5.98 18.93
C LEU A 266 -12.35 5.26 19.76
N SER A 267 -12.41 5.49 21.07
CA SER A 267 -13.40 4.79 21.92
C SER A 267 -14.83 5.27 21.68
N ALA A 268 -14.99 6.52 21.20
CA ALA A 268 -16.29 7.08 20.81
C ALA A 268 -16.88 6.45 19.54
N LEU A 269 -16.05 5.82 18.70
CA LEU A 269 -16.53 5.13 17.50
C LEU A 269 -17.30 3.86 17.87
N PRO A 270 -18.35 3.47 17.12
CA PRO A 270 -19.11 2.26 17.41
C PRO A 270 -18.23 0.99 17.40
N ALA A 271 -18.47 0.07 18.34
CA ALA A 271 -17.79 -1.23 18.37
C ALA A 271 -18.42 -2.23 17.39
N ASN A 272 -19.71 -2.09 17.08
CA ASN A 272 -20.39 -2.91 16.09
C ASN A 272 -19.86 -2.56 14.67
N PRO A 273 -19.38 -3.53 13.86
CA PRO A 273 -18.95 -3.31 12.49
C PRO A 273 -19.99 -2.57 11.63
N TRP A 274 -21.28 -2.82 11.83
CA TRP A 274 -22.35 -2.12 11.11
C TRP A 274 -22.45 -0.65 11.49
N GLY A 275 -22.44 -0.34 12.79
CA GLY A 275 -22.48 1.04 13.27
C GLY A 275 -21.26 1.83 12.80
N LEU A 276 -20.08 1.22 12.84
CA LEU A 276 -18.84 1.86 12.38
C LEU A 276 -18.83 2.04 10.86
N THR A 277 -19.35 1.07 10.10
CA THR A 277 -19.55 1.22 8.66
C THR A 277 -20.48 2.39 8.36
N GLY A 278 -21.63 2.50 9.05
CA GLY A 278 -22.58 3.60 8.89
C GLY A 278 -21.95 4.98 9.14
N VAL A 279 -21.11 5.11 10.16
CA VAL A 279 -20.34 6.35 10.43
C VAL A 279 -19.33 6.66 9.32
N LEU A 280 -18.74 5.63 8.72
CA LEU A 280 -17.71 5.79 7.68
C LEU A 280 -18.28 5.99 6.28
N VAL A 281 -19.55 5.65 6.01
CA VAL A 281 -20.16 5.76 4.67
C VAL A 281 -20.01 7.16 4.10
N LEU A 282 -20.50 8.19 4.80
CA LEU A 282 -20.49 9.56 4.29
C LEU A 282 -19.06 10.11 4.14
N PRO A 283 -18.16 9.97 5.13
CA PRO A 283 -16.75 10.33 4.96
C PRO A 283 -16.08 9.64 3.76
N VAL A 284 -16.35 8.35 3.54
CA VAL A 284 -15.79 7.59 2.41
C VAL A 284 -16.34 8.10 1.08
N MET A 285 -17.64 8.41 0.98
CA MET A 285 -18.24 8.97 -0.24
C MET A 285 -17.67 10.35 -0.59
N VAL A 286 -17.54 11.23 0.41
CA VAL A 286 -16.94 12.57 0.23
C VAL A 286 -15.48 12.44 -0.18
N LEU A 287 -14.71 11.62 0.52
CA LEU A 287 -13.30 11.39 0.23
C LEU A 287 -13.10 10.78 -1.17
N SER A 288 -13.95 9.84 -1.56
CA SER A 288 -13.94 9.25 -2.91
C SER A 288 -14.17 10.33 -3.96
N SER A 289 -15.22 11.14 -3.81
CA SER A 289 -15.54 12.21 -4.76
C SER A 289 -14.40 13.21 -4.90
N LEU A 290 -13.83 13.66 -3.77
CA LEU A 290 -12.73 14.62 -3.72
C LEU A 290 -11.47 14.09 -4.39
N ILE A 291 -11.10 12.83 -4.13
CA ILE A 291 -9.89 12.22 -4.69
C ILE A 291 -10.02 12.04 -6.20
N PHE A 292 -11.14 11.52 -6.69
CA PHE A 292 -11.34 11.38 -8.12
C PHE A 292 -11.37 12.74 -8.82
N TRP A 293 -12.01 13.74 -8.22
CA TRP A 293 -12.04 15.08 -8.76
C TRP A 293 -10.63 15.67 -8.83
N ALA A 294 -9.85 15.53 -7.75
CA ALA A 294 -8.47 16.00 -7.69
C ALA A 294 -7.59 15.30 -8.72
N VAL A 295 -7.73 13.98 -8.92
CA VAL A 295 -6.96 13.23 -9.92
C VAL A 295 -7.32 13.68 -11.33
N MET A 296 -8.61 13.72 -11.68
CA MET A 296 -9.09 14.16 -13.00
C MET A 296 -8.62 15.59 -13.30
N TRP A 297 -8.81 16.50 -12.36
CA TRP A 297 -8.43 17.91 -12.52
C TRP A 297 -6.92 18.12 -12.59
N PHE A 298 -6.14 17.50 -11.68
CA PHE A 298 -4.70 17.70 -11.60
C PHE A 298 -3.98 17.17 -12.84
N PHE A 299 -4.36 15.98 -13.33
CA PHE A 299 -3.80 15.39 -14.54
C PHE A 299 -4.46 15.90 -15.83
N GLY A 300 -5.52 16.71 -15.73
CA GLY A 300 -6.18 17.31 -16.89
C GLY A 300 -6.98 16.30 -17.72
N PHE A 301 -7.54 15.28 -17.08
CA PHE A 301 -8.43 14.31 -17.72
C PHE A 301 -9.85 14.86 -17.77
N GLU A 302 -10.33 15.18 -18.97
CA GLU A 302 -11.74 15.55 -19.19
C GLU A 302 -12.64 14.31 -19.20
N THR A 303 -12.18 13.29 -19.93
CA THR A 303 -12.77 11.95 -19.99
C THR A 303 -11.67 10.91 -19.95
N LEU A 304 -11.89 9.83 -19.23
CA LEU A 304 -11.07 8.63 -19.28
C LEU A 304 -11.70 7.63 -20.25
N ASN A 305 -11.02 6.52 -20.51
CA ASN A 305 -11.72 5.33 -20.98
C ASN A 305 -12.07 4.43 -19.79
N PHE A 306 -12.88 3.40 -20.06
CA PHE A 306 -13.34 2.47 -19.05
C PHE A 306 -12.19 1.85 -18.24
N PHE A 307 -11.13 1.39 -18.91
CA PHE A 307 -10.00 0.72 -18.25
C PHE A 307 -9.14 1.69 -17.43
N GLN A 308 -8.89 2.89 -17.95
CA GLN A 308 -8.18 3.98 -17.28
C GLN A 308 -8.87 4.37 -15.97
N PHE A 309 -10.18 4.59 -16.03
CA PHE A 309 -10.99 4.89 -14.87
C PHE A 309 -10.94 3.73 -13.84
N PHE A 310 -11.05 2.49 -14.32
CA PHE A 310 -11.08 1.31 -13.47
C PHE A 310 -9.75 1.05 -12.73
N ILE A 311 -8.60 1.33 -13.34
CA ILE A 311 -7.29 1.22 -12.68
C ILE A 311 -7.14 2.24 -11.55
N ILE A 312 -7.54 3.50 -11.78
CA ILE A 312 -7.52 4.55 -10.75
C ILE A 312 -8.40 4.13 -9.57
N ARG A 313 -9.62 3.66 -9.87
CA ARG A 313 -10.56 3.15 -8.88
C ARG A 313 -9.99 1.99 -8.07
N THR A 314 -9.47 0.96 -8.73
CA THR A 314 -8.92 -0.21 -8.05
C THR A 314 -7.76 0.18 -7.13
N THR A 315 -6.91 1.10 -7.59
CA THR A 315 -5.78 1.62 -6.81
C THR A 315 -6.27 2.37 -5.58
N TYR A 316 -7.25 3.27 -5.76
CA TYR A 316 -7.89 3.99 -4.67
C TYR A 316 -8.51 3.06 -3.62
N THR A 317 -9.32 2.09 -4.04
CA THR A 317 -9.99 1.14 -3.14
C THR A 317 -8.98 0.35 -2.31
N LYS A 318 -7.87 -0.09 -2.93
CA LYS A 318 -6.79 -0.80 -2.21
C LYS A 318 -6.06 0.07 -1.20
N LEU A 319 -5.81 1.34 -1.52
CA LEU A 319 -5.19 2.28 -0.58
C LEU A 319 -6.11 2.58 0.59
N LEU A 320 -7.38 2.87 0.30
CA LEU A 320 -8.41 3.08 1.31
C LEU A 320 -8.56 1.86 2.22
N SER A 321 -8.48 0.65 1.65
CA SER A 321 -8.58 -0.61 2.39
C SER A 321 -7.60 -0.70 3.54
N ARG A 322 -6.33 -0.38 3.26
CA ARG A 322 -5.25 -0.40 4.26
C ARG A 322 -5.47 0.63 5.38
N LEU A 323 -6.00 1.80 5.03
CA LEU A 323 -6.31 2.84 6.03
C LEU A 323 -7.46 2.40 6.94
N VAL A 324 -8.49 1.77 6.37
CA VAL A 324 -9.62 1.23 7.12
C VAL A 324 -9.18 0.08 8.04
N GLU A 325 -8.34 -0.83 7.55
CA GLU A 325 -7.76 -1.90 8.35
C GLU A 325 -6.95 -1.35 9.54
N ALA A 326 -6.08 -0.37 9.29
CA ALA A 326 -5.32 0.29 10.35
C ALA A 326 -6.23 0.95 11.39
N LEU A 327 -7.27 1.67 10.95
CA LEU A 327 -8.28 2.25 11.83
C LEU A 327 -9.01 1.18 12.65
N ALA A 328 -9.42 0.08 12.02
CA ALA A 328 -10.09 -1.05 12.64
C ALA A 328 -9.24 -1.66 13.75
N VAL A 329 -7.97 -1.94 13.46
CA VAL A 329 -7.00 -2.48 14.41
C VAL A 329 -6.85 -1.53 15.59
N HIS A 330 -6.69 -0.23 15.34
CA HIS A 330 -6.57 0.77 16.40
C HIS A 330 -7.84 0.87 17.26
N ARG A 331 -9.02 0.80 16.66
CA ARG A 331 -10.30 0.83 17.37
C ARG A 331 -10.52 -0.41 18.23
N TYR A 332 -10.29 -1.60 17.68
CA TYR A 332 -10.60 -2.86 18.35
C TYR A 332 -9.56 -3.25 19.40
N ARG A 333 -8.31 -2.80 19.28
CA ARG A 333 -7.33 -2.90 20.37
C ARG A 333 -7.80 -2.22 21.66
N GLN A 334 -8.65 -1.20 21.57
CA GLN A 334 -9.18 -0.53 22.77
C GLN A 334 -10.21 -1.36 23.54
N LEU A 335 -10.81 -2.39 22.92
CA LEU A 335 -11.71 -3.31 23.62
C LEU A 335 -10.99 -4.21 24.64
N SER A 336 -9.66 -4.31 24.52
CA SER A 336 -8.82 -5.08 25.46
C SER A 336 -8.46 -4.32 26.74
N LEU A 337 -8.85 -3.04 26.87
CA LEU A 337 -8.54 -2.23 28.05
C LEU A 337 -9.55 -2.50 29.17
N PRO A 338 -9.09 -2.68 30.42
CA PRO A 338 -9.96 -3.01 31.57
C PRO A 338 -10.95 -1.90 31.94
N GLU A 339 -10.76 -0.66 31.45
CA GLU A 339 -11.64 0.49 31.72
C GLU A 339 -12.87 0.55 30.79
N THR A 340 -12.94 -0.26 29.73
CA THR A 340 -14.21 -0.51 29.06
C THR A 340 -14.94 -1.57 29.88
N GLY A 341 -15.78 -1.13 30.82
CA GLY A 341 -16.69 -2.01 31.56
C GLY A 341 -17.42 -2.98 30.62
N PRO A 342 -17.94 -4.12 31.12
CA PRO A 342 -18.40 -5.23 30.30
C PRO A 342 -19.53 -4.76 29.36
N LEU A 343 -19.15 -4.36 28.16
CA LEU A 343 -20.07 -4.20 27.05
C LEU A 343 -20.59 -5.61 26.80
N LYS A 344 -21.89 -5.82 27.09
CA LYS A 344 -22.61 -7.04 26.76
C LYS A 344 -22.32 -7.35 25.29
N LEU A 345 -21.42 -8.30 25.08
CA LEU A 345 -21.12 -8.85 23.78
C LEU A 345 -22.33 -9.73 23.46
N GLU A 346 -23.33 -9.14 22.80
CA GLU A 346 -24.29 -9.94 22.05
C GLU A 346 -23.49 -10.69 20.98
N VAL A 347 -23.28 -11.97 21.26
CA VAL A 347 -22.89 -12.96 20.28
C VAL A 347 -24.11 -13.11 19.39
N GLU A 348 -23.98 -12.65 18.15
CA GLU A 348 -24.96 -12.90 17.10
C GLU A 348 -25.04 -14.44 16.94
N PRO A 349 -26.20 -15.08 17.15
CA PRO A 349 -26.33 -16.51 16.92
C PRO A 349 -26.24 -16.77 15.43
N ASP A 350 -25.44 -17.77 15.06
CA ASP A 350 -25.31 -18.25 13.68
C ASP A 350 -26.70 -18.52 13.06
N VAL A 351 -27.04 -17.77 12.00
CA VAL A 351 -28.02 -18.16 10.97
C VAL A 351 -27.55 -17.68 9.61
#